data_AF-G2DER9-F1
#
_entry.id   AF-G2DER9-F1
#
_cell.length_a   1.000
_cell.length_b   1.000
_cell.length_c   1.000
_cell.angle_alpha   90.00
_cell.angle_beta   90.00
_cell.angle_gamma   90.00
#
_symmetry.space_group_name_H-M   'P 1'
#
loop_
_entity.id
_entity.type
_entity.pdbx_description
1 polymer ?
#
loop_
_entity_poly.entity_id
_entity_poly.type
_entity_poly.pdbx_seq_one_letter_code
_entity_poly.pdbx_strand_id
1 'polypeptide(L)'
;MAAMKDQAIVCNIGHFDNEIDIAGVQKYEWENIKPQVDHIIFPDGKRIIMLAEGRLVNLGCATGHPSFVMSNSFTNQVLAQIELFTKPEEYPIGVYILPKKLDEEVARLHLDKIGAKLTVLTQEQADYIGVPVEGPYKADHYRY
;
A
#
# COMPACT_ATOMS: atom_id res chain seq x y z
N MET A 1 6.63 -8.57 24.32
CA MET A 1 5.46 -9.48 24.43
C MET A 1 5.20 -9.98 25.86
N ALA A 2 6.21 -10.18 26.71
CA ALA A 2 6.01 -10.74 28.07
C ALA A 2 4.98 -10.01 28.96
N ALA A 3 4.80 -8.69 28.78
CA ALA A 3 3.84 -7.88 29.53
C ALA A 3 2.43 -7.79 28.91
N MET A 4 2.21 -8.40 27.73
CA MET A 4 0.88 -8.44 27.11
C MET A 4 -0.05 -9.35 27.90
N LYS A 5 -1.37 -9.13 27.74
CA LYS A 5 -2.40 -9.99 28.33
C LYS A 5 -2.39 -11.37 27.69
N ASP A 6 -2.87 -12.39 28.42
CA ASP A 6 -3.11 -13.71 27.85
C ASP A 6 -4.06 -13.63 26.64
N GLN A 7 -3.80 -14.44 25.61
CA GLN A 7 -4.49 -14.46 24.32
C GLN A 7 -4.40 -13.15 23.52
N ALA A 8 -3.46 -12.25 23.82
CA ALA A 8 -3.27 -11.07 22.97
C ALA A 8 -2.89 -11.49 21.54
N ILE A 9 -3.51 -10.86 20.54
CA ILE A 9 -3.19 -11.05 19.12
C ILE A 9 -2.11 -10.04 18.74
N VAL A 10 -1.05 -10.54 18.12
CA VAL A 10 0.08 -9.74 17.62
C VAL A 10 0.27 -10.05 16.14
N CYS A 11 0.39 -8.99 15.33
CA CYS A 11 0.60 -9.09 13.90
C CYS A 11 1.35 -7.88 13.36
N ASN A 12 1.81 -7.99 12.13
CA ASN A 12 2.52 -6.95 11.40
C ASN A 12 1.81 -6.67 10.07
N ILE A 13 1.76 -5.41 9.65
CA ILE A 13 1.26 -4.99 8.33
C ILE A 13 2.22 -4.01 7.63
N GLY A 14 3.37 -3.73 8.24
CA GLY A 14 4.45 -3.00 7.62
C GLY A 14 5.28 -3.89 6.69
N HIS A 15 6.43 -3.40 6.24
CA HIS A 15 7.09 -3.95 5.06
C HIS A 15 7.90 -5.23 5.35
N PHE A 16 8.54 -5.30 6.51
CA PHE A 16 9.46 -6.38 6.87
C PHE A 16 9.07 -7.03 8.20
N ASP A 17 9.53 -8.27 8.39
CA ASP A 17 9.29 -9.12 9.55
C ASP A 17 10.02 -8.69 10.83
N ASN A 18 10.93 -7.72 10.74
CA ASN A 18 11.71 -7.22 11.86
C ASN A 18 11.04 -6.10 12.69
N GLU A 19 9.83 -5.69 12.32
CA GLU A 19 9.03 -4.76 13.15
C GLU A 19 8.61 -5.40 14.48
N ILE A 20 8.58 -6.75 14.50
CA ILE A 20 8.38 -7.55 15.69
C ILE A 20 9.66 -8.36 15.93
N ASP A 21 10.19 -8.34 17.14
CA ASP A 21 11.31 -9.20 17.52
C ASP A 21 10.86 -10.67 17.68
N ILE A 22 10.66 -11.34 16.54
CA ILE A 22 10.29 -12.77 16.47
C ILE A 22 11.44 -13.63 16.95
N ALA A 23 12.69 -13.29 16.61
CA ALA A 23 13.89 -14.00 17.06
C ALA A 23 13.96 -14.06 18.60
N GLY A 24 13.61 -12.97 19.30
CA GLY A 24 13.57 -12.90 20.76
C GLY A 24 12.55 -13.85 21.43
N VAL A 25 11.57 -14.35 20.68
CA VAL A 25 10.51 -15.25 21.17
C VAL A 25 10.58 -16.68 20.58
N GLN A 26 11.50 -16.97 19.67
CA GLN A 26 11.72 -18.33 19.12
C GLN A 26 12.17 -19.35 20.18
N LYS A 27 12.74 -18.88 21.28
CA LYS A 27 13.18 -19.72 22.42
C LYS A 27 12.03 -20.32 23.23
N TYR A 28 10.81 -19.80 23.07
CA TYR A 28 9.63 -20.29 23.77
C TYR A 28 8.99 -21.46 23.01
N GLU A 29 8.03 -22.13 23.64
CA GLU A 29 7.25 -23.15 22.97
C GLU A 29 6.25 -22.50 22.00
N TRP A 30 6.15 -23.08 20.79
CA TRP A 30 5.21 -22.66 19.76
C TRP A 30 4.22 -23.79 19.46
N GLU A 31 2.93 -23.49 19.56
CA GLU A 31 1.84 -24.41 19.24
C GLU A 31 1.11 -23.87 18.01
N ASN A 32 1.25 -24.56 16.87
CA ASN A 32 0.54 -24.16 15.66
C ASN A 32 -0.96 -24.43 15.81
N ILE A 33 -1.79 -23.40 15.64
CA ILE A 33 -3.25 -23.52 15.69
C ILE A 33 -3.77 -23.92 14.31
N LYS A 34 -3.28 -23.23 13.28
CA LYS A 34 -3.54 -23.48 11.85
C LYS A 34 -2.45 -22.78 11.02
N PRO A 35 -2.43 -22.93 9.67
CA PRO A 35 -1.47 -22.18 8.85
C PRO A 35 -1.50 -20.68 9.16
N GLN A 36 -0.32 -20.12 9.45
CA GLN A 36 -0.07 -18.70 9.75
C GLN A 36 -0.74 -18.17 11.03
N VAL A 37 -1.10 -19.06 11.96
CA VAL A 37 -1.61 -18.69 13.29
C VAL A 37 -1.00 -19.62 14.33
N ASP A 38 -0.21 -19.04 15.24
CA ASP A 38 0.56 -19.78 16.23
C ASP A 38 0.31 -19.22 17.63
N HIS A 39 0.32 -20.09 18.63
CA HIS A 39 0.48 -19.69 20.03
C HIS A 39 1.97 -19.66 20.39
N ILE A 40 2.42 -18.57 21.00
CA ILE A 40 3.71 -18.50 21.69
C ILE A 40 3.43 -18.64 23.20
N ILE A 41 3.93 -19.70 23.82
CA ILE A 41 3.64 -20.06 25.20
C ILE A 41 4.79 -19.61 26.10
N PHE A 42 4.51 -18.68 27.01
CA PHE A 42 5.47 -18.13 27.96
C PHE A 42 5.61 -19.03 29.21
N PRO A 43 6.70 -18.91 29.99
CA PRO A 43 6.95 -19.74 31.16
C PRO A 43 5.87 -19.67 32.27
N ASP A 44 5.11 -18.58 32.32
CA ASP A 44 3.98 -18.39 33.25
C ASP A 44 2.67 -19.05 32.76
N GLY A 45 2.72 -19.77 31.62
CA GLY A 45 1.56 -20.40 30.98
C GLY A 45 0.75 -19.44 30.10
N LYS A 46 1.10 -18.14 30.08
CA LYS A 46 0.46 -17.15 29.21
C LYS A 46 0.74 -17.47 27.74
N ARG A 47 -0.26 -17.30 26.88
CA ARG A 47 -0.15 -17.50 25.43
C ARG A 47 -0.35 -16.19 24.68
N ILE A 48 0.41 -16.00 23.60
CA ILE A 48 0.23 -14.92 22.62
C ILE A 48 -0.15 -15.53 21.29
N ILE A 49 -1.16 -14.99 20.61
CA ILE A 49 -1.55 -15.40 19.27
C ILE A 49 -0.71 -14.58 18.28
N MET A 50 0.24 -15.23 17.61
CA MET A 50 1.06 -14.65 16.56
C MET A 50 0.45 -14.93 15.19
N LEU A 51 0.29 -13.88 14.38
CA LEU A 51 -0.19 -14.02 13.01
C LEU A 51 0.97 -13.91 12.00
N ALA A 52 0.95 -14.80 11.02
CA ALA A 52 1.91 -14.85 9.91
C ALA A 52 3.39 -14.85 10.32
N GLU A 53 3.71 -15.34 11.53
CA GLU A 53 5.06 -15.32 12.11
C GLU A 53 5.68 -13.90 12.09
N GLY A 54 4.86 -12.85 12.25
CA GLY A 54 5.32 -11.45 12.23
C GLY A 54 5.51 -10.86 10.83
N ARG A 55 5.17 -11.57 9.76
CA ARG A 55 5.12 -11.05 8.38
C ARG A 55 3.79 -10.32 8.11
N LEU A 56 3.66 -9.79 6.89
CA LEU A 56 2.47 -9.09 6.38
C LEU A 56 1.17 -9.90 6.58
N VAL A 57 0.38 -9.51 7.57
CA VAL A 57 -0.83 -10.24 8.00
C VAL A 57 -1.93 -10.24 6.94
N ASN A 58 -2.07 -9.15 6.18
CA ASN A 58 -3.09 -9.02 5.14
C ASN A 58 -2.86 -10.01 3.98
N LEU A 59 -1.59 -10.32 3.67
CA LEU A 59 -1.23 -11.29 2.63
C LEU A 59 -1.07 -12.70 3.19
N GLY A 60 -0.55 -12.84 4.41
CA GLY A 60 -0.31 -14.14 5.03
C GLY A 60 -1.57 -14.81 5.58
N CYS A 61 -2.51 -14.03 6.12
CA CYS A 61 -3.73 -14.54 6.75
C CYS A 61 -5.01 -14.23 5.94
N ALA A 62 -4.90 -13.52 4.83
CA ALA A 62 -6.02 -13.19 3.96
C ALA A 62 -5.55 -13.10 2.50
N THR A 63 -6.19 -12.26 1.68
CA THR A 63 -5.91 -12.16 0.23
C THR A 63 -5.34 -10.80 -0.18
N GLY A 64 -4.79 -10.04 0.78
CA GLY A 64 -4.23 -8.72 0.54
C GLY A 64 -5.27 -7.68 0.17
N HIS A 65 -4.83 -6.70 -0.62
CA HIS A 65 -5.69 -5.62 -1.07
C HIS A 65 -6.68 -6.09 -2.16
N PRO A 66 -7.95 -5.64 -2.13
CA PRO A 66 -8.93 -5.97 -3.17
C PRO A 66 -8.51 -5.54 -4.58
N SER A 67 -9.05 -6.20 -5.60
CA SER A 67 -8.68 -5.96 -7.00
C SER A 67 -8.84 -4.50 -7.44
N PHE A 68 -9.86 -3.78 -6.95
CA PHE A 68 -10.10 -2.38 -7.36
C PHE A 68 -8.99 -1.43 -6.90
N VAL A 69 -8.54 -1.55 -5.65
CA VAL A 69 -7.41 -0.73 -5.17
C VAL A 69 -6.11 -1.15 -5.84
N MET A 70 -5.90 -2.46 -6.08
CA MET A 70 -4.72 -2.94 -6.81
C MET A 70 -4.72 -2.51 -8.27
N SER A 71 -5.89 -2.30 -8.88
CA SER A 71 -6.01 -1.75 -10.23
C SER A 71 -5.31 -0.40 -10.34
N ASN A 72 -5.44 0.48 -9.34
CA ASN A 72 -4.78 1.79 -9.33
C ASN A 72 -3.24 1.64 -9.32
N SER A 73 -2.73 0.75 -8.47
CA SER A 73 -1.28 0.47 -8.40
C SER A 73 -0.76 -0.15 -9.69
N PHE A 74 -1.49 -1.10 -10.28
CA PHE A 74 -1.06 -1.78 -11.50
C PHE A 74 -1.22 -0.93 -12.76
N THR A 75 -2.20 -0.03 -12.83
CA THR A 75 -2.25 0.98 -13.90
C THR A 75 -1.02 1.88 -13.85
N ASN A 76 -0.62 2.37 -12.66
CA ASN A 76 0.63 3.13 -12.49
C ASN A 76 1.85 2.34 -12.99
N GLN A 77 1.97 1.06 -12.59
CA GLN A 77 3.08 0.21 -13.04
C GLN A 77 3.12 0.08 -14.57
N VAL A 78 1.99 -0.17 -15.21
CA VAL A 78 1.92 -0.29 -16.68
C VAL A 78 2.28 1.02 -17.38
N LEU A 79 1.78 2.16 -16.90
CA LEU A 79 2.14 3.47 -17.45
C LEU A 79 3.64 3.76 -17.29
N ALA A 80 4.22 3.44 -16.13
CA ALA A 80 5.66 3.57 -15.91
C ALA A 80 6.47 2.67 -16.86
N GLN A 81 6.03 1.43 -17.08
CA GLN A 81 6.68 0.52 -18.03
C GLN A 81 6.62 1.07 -19.46
N ILE A 82 5.47 1.58 -19.90
CA ILE A 82 5.31 2.18 -21.23
C ILE A 82 6.22 3.40 -21.38
N GLU A 83 6.25 4.30 -20.40
CA GLU A 83 7.04 5.53 -20.44
C GLU A 83 8.55 5.22 -20.52
N LEU A 84 9.06 4.36 -19.64
CA LEU A 84 10.48 3.98 -19.64
C LEU A 84 10.88 3.19 -20.89
N PHE A 85 9.98 2.36 -21.42
CA PHE A 85 10.27 1.57 -22.62
C PHE A 85 10.26 2.41 -23.90
N THR A 86 9.35 3.37 -24.01
CA THR A 86 9.15 4.14 -25.25
C THR A 86 10.00 5.41 -25.31
N LYS A 87 10.46 5.93 -24.17
CA LYS A 87 11.24 7.18 -24.08
C LYS A 87 12.50 7.06 -23.22
N PRO A 88 13.34 6.02 -23.39
CA PRO A 88 14.48 5.80 -22.50
C PRO A 88 15.49 6.97 -22.49
N GLU A 89 15.59 7.75 -23.58
CA GLU A 89 16.51 8.89 -23.67
C GLU A 89 16.08 10.09 -22.81
N GLU A 90 14.80 10.17 -22.41
CA GLU A 90 14.29 11.24 -21.54
C GLU A 90 14.59 10.99 -20.05
N TYR A 91 15.03 9.77 -19.70
CA TYR A 91 15.23 9.34 -18.32
C TYR A 91 16.68 8.86 -18.09
N PRO A 92 17.64 9.78 -17.84
CA PRO A 92 18.98 9.39 -17.41
C PRO A 92 18.95 8.60 -16.09
N ILE A 93 20.07 7.99 -15.69
CA ILE A 93 20.11 7.18 -14.45
C ILE A 93 19.64 8.01 -13.25
N GLY A 94 18.56 7.57 -12.62
CA GLY A 94 17.92 8.27 -11.51
C GLY A 94 16.66 7.56 -11.03
N VAL A 95 16.05 8.12 -9.98
CA VAL A 95 14.75 7.70 -9.47
C VAL A 95 13.76 8.80 -9.81
N TYR A 96 12.70 8.41 -10.52
CA TYR A 96 11.68 9.33 -11.03
C TYR A 96 10.32 9.00 -10.43
N ILE A 97 9.47 10.01 -10.39
CA ILE A 97 8.05 9.88 -10.07
C ILE A 97 7.30 10.02 -11.40
N LEU A 98 6.21 9.28 -11.56
CA LEU A 98 5.33 9.47 -12.72
C LEU A 98 4.87 10.93 -12.81
N PRO A 99 4.87 11.53 -14.01
CA PRO A 99 4.30 12.87 -14.21
C PRO A 99 2.87 12.95 -13.67
N LYS A 100 2.50 14.07 -13.02
CA LYS A 100 1.14 14.25 -12.43
C LYS A 100 0.01 13.97 -13.39
N LYS A 101 0.18 14.32 -14.67
CA LYS A 101 -0.84 14.07 -15.68
C LYS A 101 -1.17 12.58 -15.80
N LEU A 102 -0.18 11.70 -15.66
CA LEU A 102 -0.41 10.26 -15.65
C LEU A 102 -1.07 9.80 -14.34
N ASP A 103 -0.69 10.37 -13.20
CA ASP A 103 -1.32 10.09 -11.90
C ASP A 103 -2.83 10.47 -11.90
N GLU A 104 -3.15 11.66 -12.42
CA GLU A 104 -4.53 12.10 -12.63
C GLU A 104 -5.30 11.22 -13.62
N GLU A 105 -4.62 10.73 -14.67
CA GLU A 105 -5.22 9.77 -15.61
C GLU A 105 -5.53 8.43 -14.94
N VAL A 106 -4.65 7.92 -14.08
CA VAL A 106 -4.95 6.72 -13.28
C VAL A 106 -6.22 6.95 -12.45
N ALA A 107 -6.34 8.07 -11.75
CA ALA A 107 -7.54 8.38 -10.98
C ALA A 107 -8.79 8.47 -11.87
N ARG A 108 -8.69 9.15 -13.02
CA ARG A 108 -9.77 9.36 -13.98
C ARG A 108 -10.34 8.04 -14.52
N LEU A 109 -9.47 7.08 -14.86
CA LEU A 109 -9.86 5.76 -15.37
C LEU A 109 -10.72 4.94 -14.40
N HIS A 110 -10.69 5.26 -13.10
CA HIS A 110 -11.42 4.52 -12.07
C HIS A 110 -12.77 5.16 -11.68
N LEU A 111 -13.06 6.40 -12.10
CA LEU A 111 -14.24 7.16 -11.66
C LEU A 111 -15.57 6.53 -12.08
N ASP A 112 -15.68 6.14 -13.35
CA ASP A 112 -16.93 5.59 -13.89
C ASP A 112 -17.34 4.30 -13.18
N LYS A 113 -16.35 3.49 -12.76
CA LYS A 113 -16.62 2.22 -12.07
C LYS A 113 -17.31 2.43 -10.72
N ILE A 114 -17.06 3.55 -10.05
CA ILE A 114 -17.67 3.91 -8.76
C ILE A 114 -18.83 4.91 -8.93
N GLY A 115 -19.22 5.25 -10.16
CA GLY A 115 -20.30 6.19 -10.45
C GLY A 115 -19.95 7.64 -10.11
N ALA A 116 -18.68 7.97 -9.91
CA ALA A 116 -18.25 9.34 -9.65
C ALA A 116 -18.36 10.20 -10.92
N LYS A 117 -18.91 11.41 -10.77
CA LYS A 117 -19.05 12.37 -11.87
C LYS A 117 -18.08 13.53 -11.65
N LEU A 118 -17.09 13.63 -12.54
CA LEU A 118 -16.10 14.69 -12.50
C LEU A 118 -16.65 15.95 -13.17
N THR A 119 -16.69 17.05 -12.43
CA THR A 119 -17.00 18.37 -13.00
C THR A 119 -15.83 18.84 -13.86
N VAL A 120 -16.15 19.50 -14.98
CA VAL A 120 -15.17 20.11 -15.87
C VAL A 120 -15.10 21.60 -15.57
N LEU A 121 -13.89 22.14 -15.41
CA LEU A 121 -13.68 23.58 -15.28
C LEU A 121 -14.11 24.28 -16.57
N THR A 122 -14.78 25.41 -16.44
CA THR A 122 -14.87 26.37 -17.54
C THR A 122 -13.51 27.02 -17.78
N GLN A 123 -13.30 27.57 -18.97
CA GLN A 123 -12.05 28.29 -19.28
C GLN A 123 -11.80 29.43 -18.29
N GLU A 124 -12.84 30.20 -17.96
CA GLU A 124 -12.75 31.31 -17.00
C GLU A 124 -12.27 30.85 -15.61
N GLN A 125 -12.78 29.71 -15.12
CA GLN A 125 -12.34 29.15 -13.83
C GLN A 125 -10.90 28.63 -13.89
N ALA A 126 -10.52 27.99 -15.00
CA ALA A 126 -9.18 27.46 -15.21
C ALA A 126 -8.14 28.59 -15.24
N ASP A 127 -8.43 29.66 -15.99
CA ASP A 127 -7.61 30.87 -16.06
C ASP A 127 -7.51 31.55 -14.68
N TYR A 128 -8.61 31.62 -13.93
CA TYR A 128 -8.66 32.24 -12.59
C TYR A 128 -7.71 31.58 -11.58
N ILE A 129 -7.59 30.24 -11.60
CA ILE A 129 -6.70 29.51 -10.69
C ILE A 129 -5.35 29.12 -11.33
N GLY A 130 -5.12 29.51 -12.59
CA GLY A 130 -3.85 29.30 -13.30
C GLY A 130 -3.55 27.84 -13.61
N VAL A 131 -4.54 27.04 -14.01
CA VAL A 131 -4.35 25.64 -14.43
C VAL A 131 -5.01 25.38 -15.79
N PRO A 132 -4.56 24.38 -16.59
CA PRO A 132 -5.29 23.94 -17.77
C PRO A 132 -6.62 23.28 -17.40
N VAL A 133 -7.61 23.32 -18.29
CA VAL A 133 -8.92 22.65 -18.08
C VAL A 133 -8.74 21.14 -17.93
N GLU A 134 -7.76 20.58 -18.63
CA GLU A 134 -7.38 19.17 -18.65
C GLU A 134 -6.35 18.77 -17.59
N GLY A 135 -5.89 19.71 -16.76
CA GLY A 135 -4.85 19.49 -15.75
C GLY A 135 -3.41 19.53 -16.33
N PRO A 136 -2.38 19.28 -15.49
CA PRO A 136 -2.47 18.91 -14.07
C PRO A 136 -3.04 20.03 -13.19
N TYR A 137 -3.83 19.66 -12.19
CA TYR A 137 -4.62 20.58 -11.37
C TYR A 137 -3.93 21.04 -10.08
N LYS A 138 -2.73 20.52 -9.78
CA LYS A 138 -2.00 20.78 -8.53
C LYS A 138 -0.50 20.88 -8.77
N ALA A 139 0.17 21.68 -7.95
CA ALA A 139 1.62 21.85 -7.96
C ALA A 139 2.37 20.59 -7.47
N ASP A 140 3.66 20.46 -7.84
CA ASP A 140 4.48 19.27 -7.55
C ASP A 140 4.56 18.89 -6.08
N HIS A 141 4.72 19.88 -5.21
CA HIS A 141 4.84 19.69 -3.76
C HIS A 141 3.50 19.48 -3.04
N TYR A 142 2.37 19.43 -3.76
CA TYR A 142 1.07 19.20 -3.17
C TYR A 142 0.97 17.77 -2.61
N ARG A 143 0.46 17.63 -1.37
CA ARG A 143 0.48 16.38 -0.59
C ARG A 143 -0.80 15.55 -0.80
N TYR A 144 -1.22 15.39 -2.06
CA TYR A 144 -2.53 14.86 -2.54
C TYR A 144 -3.66 15.87 -2.62
#